data_AF-A0A915MHR4-F1
#
_entry.id   AF-A0A915MHR4-F1
#
_cell.length_a   1.000
_cell.length_b   1.000
_cell.length_c   1.000
_cell.angle_alpha   90.00
_cell.angle_beta   90.00
_cell.angle_gamma   90.00
#
_symmetry.space_group_name_H-M   'P 1'
#
loop_
_entity.id
_entity.type
_entity.pdbx_description
1 polymer ?
#
loop_
_entity_poly.entity_id
_entity_poly.type
_entity_poly.pdbx_seq_one_letter_code
_entity_poly.pdbx_strand_id
1 'polypeptide(L)'
;VTAITLVAMGTSLPDTFASKTAAIQDKTADSSIGNVTGSNAVNVFLGIGLAWAIAAVYHSLNGGHFIVEAGSLASSVTMFILGSVVTIGLLQWRRY
;
A
#
# COMPACT_ATOMS: atom_id res chain seq x y z
N VAL A 1 -14.04 11.61 7.66
CA VAL A 1 -13.79 11.03 6.32
C VAL A 1 -13.02 12.01 5.43
N THR A 2 -13.51 13.24 5.23
CA THR A 2 -12.87 14.28 4.38
C THR A 2 -11.40 14.58 4.72
N ALA A 3 -11.03 14.75 5.99
CA ALA A 3 -9.64 15.01 6.38
C ALA A 3 -8.70 13.83 6.08
N ILE A 4 -9.15 12.60 6.35
CA ILE A 4 -8.38 11.38 6.13
C ILE A 4 -8.18 11.15 4.62
N THR A 5 -9.21 11.36 3.81
CA THR A 5 -9.12 11.24 2.34
C THR A 5 -8.22 12.30 1.74
N LEU A 6 -8.21 13.53 2.28
CA LEU A 6 -7.38 14.62 1.75
C LEU A 6 -5.91 14.41 2.09
N VAL A 7 -5.61 13.94 3.31
CA VAL A 7 -4.25 13.55 3.72
C VAL A 7 -3.76 12.34 2.92
N ALA A 8 -4.60 11.30 2.75
CA ALA A 8 -4.25 10.12 1.96
C ALA A 8 -4.00 10.43 0.47
N MET A 9 -4.78 11.35 -0.11
CA MET A 9 -4.51 11.89 -1.44
C MET A 9 -3.18 12.65 -1.46
N GLY A 10 -2.93 13.52 -0.48
CA GLY A 10 -1.71 14.32 -0.38
C GLY A 10 -0.42 13.49 -0.35
N THR A 11 -0.42 12.37 0.38
CA THR A 11 0.75 11.47 0.46
C THR A 11 0.93 10.61 -0.79
N SER A 12 -0.15 10.24 -1.48
CA SER A 12 -0.11 9.36 -2.67
C SER A 12 0.08 10.12 -3.99
N LEU A 13 -0.15 11.44 -4.02
CA LEU A 13 0.00 12.29 -5.20
C LEU A 13 1.45 12.33 -5.73
N PRO A 14 2.50 12.57 -4.92
CA PRO A 14 3.89 12.55 -5.37
C PRO A 14 4.29 11.20 -5.99
N ASP A 15 3.89 10.09 -5.35
CA ASP A 15 4.13 8.73 -5.84
C ASP A 15 3.44 8.47 -7.18
N THR A 16 2.22 9.01 -7.34
CA THR A 16 1.45 8.92 -8.59
C THR A 16 2.15 9.69 -9.72
N PHE A 17 2.66 10.89 -9.44
CA PHE A 17 3.40 11.68 -10.44
C PHE A 17 4.74 11.05 -10.82
N ALA A 18 5.49 10.52 -9.86
CA ALA A 18 6.73 9.80 -10.12
C ALA A 18 6.50 8.57 -11.00
N SER A 19 5.48 7.78 -10.67
CA SER A 19 5.10 6.59 -11.44
C SER A 19 4.63 6.93 -12.86
N LYS A 20 3.77 7.95 -13.00
CA LYS A 20 3.32 8.43 -14.31
C LYS A 20 4.50 8.89 -15.17
N THR A 21 5.46 9.58 -14.59
CA THR A 21 6.64 10.07 -15.32
C THR A 21 7.53 8.91 -15.78
N ALA A 22 7.75 7.91 -14.91
CA ALA A 22 8.46 6.69 -15.27
C ALA A 22 7.74 5.87 -16.36
N ALA A 23 6.41 5.82 -16.35
CA ALA A 23 5.61 5.12 -17.36
C ALA A 23 5.68 5.78 -18.74
N ILE A 24 5.82 7.10 -18.78
CA ILE A 24 5.93 7.88 -20.04
C ILE A 24 7.35 7.79 -20.61
N GLN A 25 8.37 7.72 -19.74
CA GLN A 25 9.77 7.69 -20.16
C GLN A 25 10.29 6.28 -20.51
N ASP A 26 9.63 5.22 -20.05
CA ASP A 26 10.04 3.83 -20.28
C ASP A 26 9.13 3.13 -21.32
N LYS A 27 9.72 2.48 -22.33
CA LYS A 27 8.99 1.77 -23.40
C LYS A 27 8.16 0.59 -22.89
N THR A 28 8.58 -0.02 -21.79
CA THR A 28 7.91 -1.20 -21.20
C THR A 28 7.14 -0.88 -19.93
N ALA A 29 7.28 0.34 -19.39
CA ALA A 29 6.69 0.79 -18.13
C ALA A 29 7.09 -0.04 -16.89
N ASP A 30 8.10 -0.91 -16.98
CA ASP A 30 8.58 -1.72 -15.85
C ASP A 30 9.06 -0.84 -14.68
N SER A 31 9.71 0.28 -15.00
CA SER A 31 10.15 1.27 -14.00
C SER A 31 8.97 1.92 -13.24
N SER A 32 7.83 2.13 -13.91
CA SER A 32 6.62 2.65 -13.26
C SER A 32 5.99 1.62 -12.34
N ILE A 33 5.97 0.34 -12.73
CA ILE A 33 5.40 -0.74 -11.93
C ILE A 33 6.21 -0.91 -10.64
N GLY A 34 7.55 -0.87 -10.75
CA GLY A 34 8.45 -0.88 -9.61
C GLY A 34 8.20 0.28 -8.64
N ASN A 35 8.02 1.50 -9.18
CA ASN A 35 7.77 2.69 -8.35
C ASN A 35 6.40 2.64 -7.64
N VAL A 36 5.31 2.31 -8.35
CA VAL A 36 3.97 2.17 -7.73
C VAL A 36 3.98 1.09 -6.66
N THR A 37 4.51 -0.09 -6.98
CA THR A 37 4.50 -1.23 -6.07
C THR A 37 5.39 -0.98 -4.85
N GLY A 38 6.57 -0.38 -5.06
CA GLY A 38 7.52 -0.01 -4.01
C GLY A 38 6.95 1.04 -3.06
N SER A 39 6.45 2.17 -3.58
CA SER A 39 5.84 3.22 -2.74
C SER A 39 4.64 2.71 -1.94
N ASN A 40 3.80 1.87 -2.55
CA ASN A 40 2.64 1.30 -1.86
C ASN A 40 3.05 0.30 -0.76
N ALA A 41 4.09 -0.51 -1.01
CA ALA A 41 4.67 -1.40 0.00
C ALA A 41 5.24 -0.61 1.19
N VAL A 42 6.01 0.45 0.92
CA VAL A 42 6.57 1.32 1.97
C VAL A 42 5.47 1.97 2.81
N ASN A 43 4.40 2.47 2.19
CA ASN A 43 3.27 3.07 2.92
C ASN A 43 2.56 2.06 3.84
N VAL A 44 2.40 0.80 3.42
CA VAL A 44 1.77 -0.24 4.25
C VAL A 44 2.72 -0.70 5.36
N PHE A 45 3.97 -1.04 5.04
CA PHE A 45 4.92 -1.58 6.00
C PHE A 45 5.41 -0.54 7.00
N LEU A 46 5.77 0.67 6.55
CA LEU A 46 6.23 1.74 7.45
C LEU A 46 5.08 2.54 8.05
N GLY A 47 3.97 2.73 7.34
CA GLY A 47 2.83 3.48 7.88
C GLY A 47 2.08 2.69 8.95
N ILE A 48 1.66 1.46 8.62
CA ILE A 48 0.84 0.63 9.52
C ILE A 48 1.72 -0.34 10.31
N GLY A 49 2.64 -1.04 9.63
CA GLY A 49 3.49 -2.07 10.26
C GLY A 49 4.38 -1.52 11.38
N LEU A 50 5.01 -0.37 11.17
CA LEU A 50 5.86 0.26 12.21
C LEU A 50 5.04 0.73 13.41
N ALA A 51 3.88 1.36 13.19
CA ALA A 51 2.99 1.80 14.26
C ALA A 51 2.52 0.62 15.12
N TRP A 52 2.19 -0.51 14.47
CA TRP A 52 1.85 -1.77 15.15
C TRP A 52 3.03 -2.37 15.91
N ALA A 53 4.22 -2.37 15.32
CA ALA A 53 5.43 -2.85 16.00
C ALA A 53 5.75 -2.03 17.26
N ILE A 54 5.64 -0.70 17.18
CA ILE A 54 5.83 0.19 18.33
C ILE A 54 4.78 -0.09 19.42
N ALA A 55 3.51 -0.23 19.03
CA ALA A 55 2.43 -0.52 19.98
C ALA A 55 2.61 -1.89 20.67
N ALA A 56 3.00 -2.92 19.91
CA ALA A 56 3.27 -4.26 20.44
C ALA A 56 4.45 -4.25 21.41
N VAL A 57 5.55 -3.55 21.08
CA VAL A 57 6.72 -3.42 21.95
C VAL A 57 6.38 -2.67 23.24
N TYR A 58 5.68 -1.53 23.13
CA TYR A 58 5.26 -0.75 24.29
C TYR A 58 4.39 -1.57 25.26
N HIS A 59 3.45 -2.33 24.71
CA HIS A 59 2.55 -3.18 25.50
C HIS A 59 3.27 -4.38 26.12
N SER A 60 4.25 -4.95 25.40
CA SER A 60 5.13 -6.00 25.91
C SER A 60 6.00 -5.53 27.08
N LEU A 61 6.43 -4.26 27.09
CA LEU A 61 7.23 -3.68 28.18
C LEU A 61 6.39 -3.37 29.42
N ASN A 62 5.10 -3.04 29.24
CA ASN A 62 4.17 -2.74 30.34
C ASN A 62 3.44 -3.98 30.90
N GLY A 63 3.80 -5.19 30.46
CA GLY A 63 3.24 -6.44 30.97
C GLY A 63 1.79 -6.72 30.55
N GLY A 64 1.27 -6.02 29.54
CA GLY A 64 -0.07 -6.25 29.01
C GLY A 64 -0.09 -7.27 27.86
N HIS A 65 -1.26 -7.89 27.60
CA HIS A 65 -1.50 -8.69 26.39
C HIS A 65 -2.00 -7.82 25.23
N PHE A 66 -1.26 -7.80 24.11
CA PHE A 66 -1.61 -6.99 22.94
C PHE A 66 -2.63 -7.75 22.09
N ILE A 67 -3.90 -7.65 22.47
CA ILE A 67 -5.01 -8.29 21.76
C ILE A 67 -5.62 -7.25 20.83
N VAL A 68 -5.46 -7.44 19.52
CA VAL A 68 -6.08 -6.59 18.50
C VAL A 68 -7.12 -7.41 17.77
N GLU A 69 -8.37 -6.96 17.81
CA GLU A 69 -9.43 -7.59 17.03
C GLU A 69 -9.20 -7.35 15.54
N ALA A 70 -9.09 -8.43 14.77
CA ALA A 70 -8.83 -8.37 13.34
C ALA A 70 -10.00 -7.77 12.52
N GLY A 71 -11.17 -7.53 13.12
CA GLY A 71 -12.29 -6.79 12.53
C GLY A 71 -12.49 -7.00 11.02
N SER A 72 -12.46 -5.90 10.26
CA SER A 72 -12.62 -5.87 8.80
C SER A 72 -11.30 -5.99 8.01
N LEU A 73 -10.17 -6.33 8.66
CA LEU A 73 -8.88 -6.49 7.97
C LEU A 73 -8.97 -7.59 6.92
N ALA A 74 -9.58 -8.72 7.28
CA ALA A 74 -9.72 -9.87 6.38
C ALA A 74 -10.46 -9.48 5.08
N SER A 75 -11.62 -8.81 5.20
CA SER A 75 -12.38 -8.35 4.03
C SER A 75 -11.61 -7.35 3.17
N SER A 76 -10.84 -6.44 3.80
CA SER A 76 -10.06 -5.43 3.09
C SER A 76 -8.90 -6.08 2.31
N VAL A 77 -8.22 -7.05 2.93
CA VAL A 77 -7.13 -7.81 2.30
C VAL A 77 -7.66 -8.63 1.13
N THR A 78 -8.81 -9.29 1.27
CA THR A 78 -9.42 -10.04 0.17
C THR A 78 -9.75 -9.14 -1.02
N MET A 79 -10.35 -7.97 -0.77
CA MET A 79 -10.68 -7.02 -1.83
C MET A 79 -9.43 -6.48 -2.53
N PHE A 80 -8.36 -6.21 -1.77
CA PHE A 80 -7.07 -5.80 -2.32
C PHE A 80 -6.46 -6.88 -3.23
N ILE A 81 -6.40 -8.13 -2.77
CA ILE A 81 -5.85 -9.26 -3.55
C ILE A 81 -6.62 -9.44 -4.86
N LEU A 82 -7.96 -9.39 -4.82
CA LEU A 82 -8.80 -9.47 -6.03
C LEU A 82 -8.48 -8.33 -7.01
N GLY A 83 -8.39 -7.09 -6.54
CA GLY A 83 -8.03 -5.94 -7.38
C GLY A 83 -6.63 -6.04 -7.98
N SER A 84 -5.65 -6.54 -7.22
CA SER A 84 -4.29 -6.76 -7.68
C SER A 84 -4.22 -7.81 -8.79
N VAL A 85 -4.94 -8.93 -8.64
CA VAL A 85 -5.00 -9.99 -9.67
C VAL A 85 -5.58 -9.45 -10.97
N VAL A 86 -6.67 -8.66 -10.90
CA VAL A 86 -7.27 -8.01 -12.10
C VAL A 86 -6.27 -7.07 -12.77
N THR A 87 -5.58 -6.25 -11.99
CA THR A 87 -4.61 -5.28 -12.52
C THR A 87 -3.42 -5.98 -13.19
N ILE A 88 -2.86 -7.01 -12.56
CA ILE A 88 -1.77 -7.81 -13.13
C ILE A 88 -2.25 -8.52 -14.40
N GLY A 89 -3.47 -9.07 -14.40
CA GLY A 89 -4.08 -9.68 -15.59
C GLY A 89 -4.22 -8.70 -16.76
N LEU A 90 -4.68 -7.46 -16.50
CA LEU A 90 -4.76 -6.40 -17.51
C LEU A 90 -3.40 -5.99 -18.05
N LEU A 91 -2.38 -5.91 -17.19
CA LEU A 91 -1.01 -5.58 -17.62
C LEU A 91 -0.41 -6.70 -18.49
N GLN A 92 -0.62 -7.97 -18.12
CA GLN A 92 -0.17 -9.11 -18.91
C GLN A 92 -0.91 -9.21 -20.24
N TRP A 93 -2.22 -8.91 -20.27
CA TRP A 93 -2.99 -8.83 -21.51
C TRP A 93 -2.47 -7.73 -22.43
N ARG A 94 -2.19 -6.54 -21.90
CA ARG A 94 -1.62 -5.42 -22.68
C ARG A 94 -0.24 -5.73 -23.27
N ARG A 95 0.49 -6.69 -22.69
CA ARG A 95 1.82 -7.09 -23.14
C ARG A 95 1.79 -8.00 -24.38
N TYR A 96 0.64 -8.64 -24.66
CA TYR A 96 0.37 -9.37 -25.90
C TYR A 96 -0.34 -8.48 -26.92
#